data_AF-A0A1G2WAX6-F1
#
_entry.id   AF-A0A1G2WAX6-F1
#
_cell.length_a   1.000
_cell.length_b   1.000
_cell.length_c   1.000
_cell.angle_alpha   90.00
_cell.angle_beta   90.00
_cell.angle_gamma   90.00
#
_symmetry.space_group_name_H-M   'P 1'
#
loop_
_entity.id
_entity.type
_entity.pdbx_description
1 polymer ?
#
loop_
_entity_poly.entity_id
_entity_poly.type
_entity_poly.pdbx_seq_one_letter_code
_entity_poly.pdbx_strand_id
1 'polypeptide(L)' 'MDTFWDPFLEPGVLVRHPTEIAWGLGQVQSVAGRKVTVNFEHAGKQTIDAAVVTLVFAGDDPRK' A
#
# COMPACT_ATOMS: atom_id res chain seq x y z
N MET A 1 -19.65 4.94 10.48
CA MET A 1 -18.20 5.22 10.64
C MET A 1 -17.51 4.22 9.75
N ASP A 2 -17.40 4.62 8.50
CA ASP A 2 -17.03 3.77 7.38
C ASP A 2 -15.51 3.69 7.43
N THR A 3 -15.02 2.60 8.02
CA THR A 3 -13.60 2.35 8.15
C THR A 3 -13.05 2.03 6.76
N PHE A 4 -12.70 3.06 5.98
CA PHE A 4 -12.01 2.98 4.69
C PHE A 4 -10.53 2.54 4.85
N TRP A 5 -10.29 1.67 5.82
CA TRP A 5 -8.99 1.08 6.11
C TRP A 5 -9.07 -0.37 5.67
N ASP A 6 -8.25 -0.78 4.71
CA ASP A 6 -7.96 -2.20 4.54
C ASP A 6 -7.19 -2.64 5.80
N PRO A 7 -7.79 -3.45 6.70
CA PRO A 7 -7.16 -3.83 7.99
C PRO A 7 -5.80 -4.51 7.81
N PHE A 8 -5.52 -4.96 6.59
CA PHE A 8 -4.35 -5.71 6.20
C PHE A 8 -3.19 -4.88 5.66
N LEU A 9 -3.31 -3.56 5.51
CA LEU A 9 -2.21 -2.69 5.02
C LEU A 9 -1.30 -2.20 6.15
N GLU A 10 -0.75 -3.08 6.97
CA GLU A 10 0.11 -2.71 8.11
C GLU A 10 1.60 -2.56 7.75
N PRO A 11 2.41 -1.89 8.58
CA PRO A 11 3.86 -1.80 8.37
C PRO A 11 4.51 -3.17 8.13
N GLY A 12 5.35 -3.25 7.11
CA GLY A 12 6.03 -4.48 6.70
C GLY A 12 5.40 -5.18 5.50
N VAL A 13 4.11 -4.94 5.23
CA VAL A 13 3.37 -5.54 4.11
C VAL A 13 3.97 -5.13 2.77
N LEU A 14 4.11 -6.11 1.87
CA LEU A 14 4.61 -5.91 0.52
C LEU A 14 3.46 -5.68 -0.46
N VAL A 15 3.58 -4.62 -1.25
CA VAL A 15 2.54 -4.14 -2.16
C VAL A 15 3.12 -3.72 -3.51
N ARG A 16 2.23 -3.52 -4.49
CA ARG A 16 2.52 -2.84 -5.76
C ARG A 16 1.48 -1.75 -6.01
N HIS A 17 1.92 -0.68 -6.68
CA HIS A 17 0.99 0.33 -7.20
C HIS A 17 0.32 -0.22 -8.48
N PRO A 18 -1.01 -0.14 -8.63
CA PRO A 18 -1.72 -0.78 -9.74
C PRO A 18 -1.45 -0.12 -11.10
N THR A 19 -1.14 1.18 -11.13
CA THR A 19 -0.89 1.94 -12.37
C THR A 19 0.56 2.36 -12.56
N GLU A 20 1.37 2.36 -11.49
CA GLU A 20 2.75 2.84 -11.50
C GLU A 20 3.71 1.65 -11.43
N ILE A 21 3.59 0.75 -12.41
CA ILE A 21 4.27 -0.54 -12.40
C ILE A 21 5.80 -0.38 -12.31
N ALA A 22 6.34 0.69 -12.91
CA ALA A 22 7.76 1.00 -12.92
C ALA A 22 8.34 1.32 -11.53
N TRP A 23 7.51 1.63 -10.53
CA TRP A 23 7.98 1.90 -9.16
C TRP A 23 8.51 0.66 -8.46
N GLY A 24 8.15 -0.54 -8.96
CA GLY A 24 8.62 -1.81 -8.42
C GLY A 24 7.80 -2.28 -7.22
N LEU A 25 8.39 -3.18 -6.44
CA LEU A 25 7.84 -3.63 -5.17
C LEU A 25 7.89 -2.49 -4.15
N GLY A 26 6.87 -2.39 -3.31
CA GLY A 26 6.79 -1.44 -2.21
C GLY A 26 6.61 -2.14 -0.87
N GLN A 27 7.20 -1.59 0.18
CA GLN A 27 6.92 -2.01 1.55
C GLN A 27 6.18 -0.89 2.29
N VAL A 28 5.04 -1.22 2.88
CA VAL A 28 4.31 -0.30 3.76
C VAL A 28 5.20 0.03 4.96
N GLN A 29 5.44 1.32 5.20
CA GLN A 29 6.19 1.80 6.36
C GLN A 29 5.26 2.33 7.45
N SER A 30 4.16 2.98 7.08
CA SER A 30 3.22 3.54 8.06
C SER A 30 1.83 3.71 7.48
N VAL A 31 0.89 3.82 8.42
CA VAL A 31 -0.54 3.98 8.19
C VAL A 31 -1.04 5.12 9.05
N ALA A 32 -1.73 6.07 8.43
CA ALA A 32 -2.41 7.15 9.13
C ALA A 32 -3.81 7.35 8.54
N GLY A 33 -4.78 6.62 9.08
CA GLY A 33 -6.12 6.54 8.49
C GLY A 33 -6.05 6.00 7.07
N ARG A 34 -6.58 6.75 6.09
CA ARG A 34 -6.52 6.38 4.66
C ARG A 34 -5.16 6.62 3.99
N LYS A 35 -4.21 7.30 4.66
CA LYS A 35 -2.90 7.59 4.09
C LYS A 35 -1.94 6.46 4.42
N VAL A 36 -1.40 5.82 3.39
CA VAL A 36 -0.45 4.72 3.51
C VAL A 36 0.88 5.18 2.95
N THR A 37 1.93 5.19 3.77
CA THR A 37 3.27 5.51 3.29
C THR A 37 3.98 4.22 2.92
N VAL A 38 4.43 4.12 1.68
CA VAL A 38 5.11 2.96 1.11
C VAL A 38 6.47 3.39 0.60
N ASN A 39 7.49 2.57 0.83
CA ASN A 39 8.79 2.76 0.18
C ASN A 39 8.93 1.78 -0.97
N PHE A 40 8.94 2.32 -2.18
CA PHE A 40 9.05 1.57 -3.44
C PHE A 40 10.51 1.47 -3.89
N GLU A 41 10.87 0.34 -4.50
CA GLU A 41 12.24 0.04 -4.97
C GLU A 41 12.81 1.11 -5.91
N HIS A 42 11.99 1.67 -6.80
CA HIS A 42 12.47 2.58 -7.86
C HIS A 42 11.91 4.00 -7.76
N ALA A 43 10.92 4.24 -6.89
CA ALA A 43 10.31 5.55 -6.69
C ALA A 43 10.50 6.09 -5.26
N GLY A 44 11.21 5.36 -4.40
CA GLY A 44 11.43 5.71 -3.01
C GLY A 44 10.12 5.84 -2.22
N LYS A 45 10.10 6.74 -1.25
CA LYS A 45 8.97 6.91 -0.34
C LYS A 45 7.83 7.69 -0.99
N GLN A 46 6.65 7.08 -1.02
CA GLN A 46 5.41 7.66 -1.55
C GLN A 46 4.29 7.53 -0.52
N THR A 47 3.47 8.56 -0.39
CA THR A 47 2.26 8.51 0.44
C THR A 47 1.04 8.35 -0.46
N ILE A 48 0.40 7.19 -0.35
CA ILE A 48 -0.75 6.78 -1.15
C ILE A 48 -2.03 7.05 -0.37
N ASP A 49 -3.07 7.43 -1.10
CA ASP A 49 -4.41 7.60 -0.56
C ASP A 49 -5.24 6.35 -0.86
N ALA A 50 -5.44 5.50 0.16
CA ALA A 50 -6.12 4.22 0.01
C ALA A 50 -7.60 4.35 -0.39
N ALA A 51 -8.20 5.53 -0.19
CA ALA A 51 -9.56 5.82 -0.67
C ALA A 51 -9.62 6.06 -2.19
N VAL A 52 -8.48 6.30 -2.84
CA VAL A 52 -8.37 6.61 -4.27
C VAL A 52 -7.65 5.49 -5.01
N VAL A 53 -6.62 4.91 -4.39
CA VAL A 53 -5.79 3.86 -4.97
C VAL A 53 -5.79 2.64 -4.06
N THR A 54 -6.34 1.54 -4.56
CA THR A 54 -6.21 0.23 -3.91
C THR A 54 -4.86 -0.38 -4.27
N LEU A 55 -3.96 -0.48 -3.29
CA LEU A 55 -2.68 -1.17 -3.45
C LEU A 55 -2.89 -2.68 -3.63
N VAL A 56 -2.05 -3.30 -4.45
CA VAL A 56 -2.10 -4.74 -4.71
C VAL A 56 -1.10 -5.46 -3.81
N PHE A 57 -1.55 -6.43 -3.01
CA PHE A 57 -0.64 -7.26 -2.21
C PHE A 57 0.29 -8.07 -3.11
N ALA A 58 1.60 -8.05 -2.83
CA ALA A 58 2.60 -8.78 -3.60
C ALA A 58 2.84 -10.21 -3.10
N GLY A 59 2.37 -10.54 -1.89
CA GLY A 59 2.39 -11.87 -1.29
C GLY A 59 1.01 -12.55 -1.31
N ASP A 60 0.79 -13.47 -0.38
CA ASP A 60 -0.54 -14.04 -0.16
C ASP A 60 -1.49 -12.92 0.27
N ASP A 61 -2.57 -12.68 -0.50
CA ASP A 61 -3.54 -11.64 -0.16
C ASP A 61 -4.26 -12.10 1.13
N PRO A 62 -4.09 -11.40 2.26
CA PRO A 62 -4.63 -11.84 3.54
C PRO A 62 -6.16 -11.76 3.62
N ARG A 63 -6.84 -11.33 2.53
CA ARG A 63 -8.29 -11.38 2.36
C ARG A 63 -8.79 -12.68 1.72
N LYS A 64 -7.89 -13.56 1.25
CA LYS A 64 -8.26 -14.89 0.74
C LYS A 64 -8.52 -15.89 1.85
#